data_AF-A0A1L7BHL4-F1
#
_entry.id   AF-A0A1L7BHL4-F1
#
_cell.length_a   1.000
_cell.length_b   1.000
_cell.length_c   1.000
_cell.angle_alpha   90.00
_cell.angle_beta   90.00
_cell.angle_gamma   90.00
#
_symmetry.space_group_name_H-M   'P 1'
#
loop_
_entity.id
_entity.type
_entity.pdbx_description
1 polymer ?
#
loop_
_entity_poly.entity_id
_entity_poly.type
_entity_poly.pdbx_seq_one_letter_code
_entity_poly.pdbx_strand_id
1 'polypeptide(L)'
;MVENRNLAVIYSGGDDLFVLGGWDEILNFAVVLRKEFSKFISNKFITISAGYALVDEKDSMKFIMELSDISESKAKENVEVVSINSQQELMLKDSIAFSNGIKRVFKDGKFYLENVSVVKFNEFINKTYELYKKLCNSKDELSRSLVRKLLNMSVSPSKYDKVFLAYLMSRSNNEKEKNILEELIKNKKVEFPGLNVVLQFYDLLNRGGRK
;
A
#
# COMPACT_ATOMS: atom_id res chain seq x y z
N MET A 1 12.37 -12.99 15.14
CA MET A 1 11.68 -14.25 14.81
C MET A 1 11.39 -14.26 13.32
N VAL A 2 12.29 -14.88 12.55
CA VAL A 2 12.15 -15.19 11.11
C VAL A 2 12.19 -16.72 11.00
N GLU A 3 11.25 -17.39 11.66
CA GLU A 3 11.08 -18.84 11.52
C GLU A 3 9.72 -19.07 10.84
N ASN A 4 9.73 -19.84 9.74
CA ASN A 4 8.60 -20.13 8.85
C ASN A 4 7.97 -18.95 8.08
N ARG A 5 8.79 -18.06 7.50
CA ARG A 5 8.32 -17.13 6.47
C ARG A 5 9.19 -17.28 5.22
N ASN A 6 8.59 -17.28 4.03
CA ASN A 6 9.29 -17.20 2.74
C ASN A 6 9.85 -15.79 2.49
N LEU A 7 10.69 -15.31 3.41
CA LEU A 7 11.41 -14.05 3.31
C LEU A 7 12.90 -14.24 3.55
N ALA A 8 13.71 -13.45 2.85
CA ALA A 8 15.16 -13.41 2.94
C ALA A 8 15.61 -11.96 3.18
N VAL A 9 16.36 -11.75 4.25
CA VAL A 9 17.07 -10.49 4.47
C VAL A 9 18.33 -10.51 3.62
N ILE A 10 18.42 -9.62 2.65
CA ILE A 10 19.57 -9.53 1.74
C ILE A 10 20.67 -8.69 2.37
N TYR A 11 20.30 -7.57 3.00
CA TYR A 11 21.18 -6.85 3.91
C TYR A 11 20.38 -6.13 5.00
N SER A 12 21.03 -5.92 6.13
CA SER A 12 20.57 -5.07 7.22
C SER A 12 21.81 -4.45 7.86
N GLY A 13 21.97 -3.14 7.70
CA GLY A 13 23.17 -2.45 8.13
C GLY A 13 22.91 -0.97 8.36
N GLY A 14 23.36 -0.46 9.52
CA GLY A 14 23.05 0.90 9.93
C GLY A 14 21.53 1.09 10.10
N ASP A 15 20.99 2.10 9.43
CA ASP A 15 19.57 2.43 9.38
C ASP A 15 18.83 1.81 8.18
N ASP A 16 19.55 1.17 7.25
CA ASP A 16 18.94 0.60 6.05
C ASP A 16 18.71 -0.92 6.13
N LEU A 17 17.63 -1.37 5.48
CA LEU A 17 17.17 -2.76 5.47
C LEU A 17 16.58 -3.12 4.10
N PHE A 18 17.07 -4.21 3.50
CA PHE A 18 16.53 -4.76 2.25
C PHE A 18 16.12 -6.23 2.41
N VAL A 19 14.85 -6.50 2.14
CA VAL A 19 14.21 -7.81 2.33
C VAL A 19 13.45 -8.21 1.07
N LEU A 20 13.59 -9.47 0.67
CA LEU A 20 12.86 -10.09 -0.44
C LEU A 20 11.99 -11.23 0.08
N GLY A 21 10.88 -11.52 -0.59
CA GLY A 21 10.01 -12.63 -0.20
C GLY A 21 8.67 -12.63 -0.92
N GLY A 22 7.77 -13.50 -0.48
CA GLY A 22 6.38 -13.49 -0.93
C GLY A 22 5.72 -12.13 -0.68
N TRP A 23 4.97 -11.62 -1.66
CA TRP A 23 4.43 -10.26 -1.62
C TRP A 23 3.57 -10.03 -0.36
N ASP A 24 2.74 -11.00 0.02
CA ASP A 24 1.86 -10.95 1.18
C ASP A 24 2.64 -11.01 2.51
N GLU A 25 3.71 -11.80 2.54
CA GLU A 25 4.60 -11.90 3.69
C GLU A 25 5.43 -10.63 3.90
N ILE A 26 5.95 -10.02 2.83
CA ILE A 26 6.66 -8.74 2.88
C ILE A 26 5.72 -7.63 3.31
N LEU A 27 4.47 -7.64 2.82
CA LEU A 27 3.44 -6.70 3.24
C LEU A 27 3.17 -6.79 4.75
N ASN A 28 3.02 -8.02 5.27
CA ASN A 28 2.85 -8.26 6.70
C ASN A 28 4.11 -7.89 7.50
N PHE A 29 5.30 -8.20 6.97
CA PHE A 29 6.58 -7.84 7.56
C PHE A 29 6.71 -6.32 7.72
N ALA A 30 6.35 -5.53 6.72
CA ALA A 30 6.38 -4.07 6.79
C ALA A 30 5.51 -3.52 7.95
N VAL A 31 4.32 -4.09 8.16
CA VAL A 31 3.43 -3.72 9.28
C VAL A 31 4.05 -4.08 10.63
N VAL A 32 4.60 -5.30 10.76
CA VAL A 32 5.24 -5.75 12.00
C VAL A 32 6.48 -4.91 12.29
N LEU A 33 7.36 -4.71 11.30
CA LEU A 33 8.57 -3.91 11.41
C LEU A 33 8.26 -2.50 11.89
N ARG A 34 7.30 -1.81 11.27
CA ARG A 34 6.94 -0.44 11.67
C ARG A 34 6.42 -0.36 13.11
N LYS A 35 5.65 -1.37 13.56
CA LYS A 35 5.14 -1.44 14.94
C LYS A 35 6.26 -1.70 15.94
N GLU A 36 7.12 -2.66 15.67
CA GLU A 36 8.24 -3.01 16.56
C GLU A 36 9.29 -1.90 16.61
N PHE A 37 9.59 -1.25 15.47
CA PHE A 37 10.47 -0.07 15.42
C PHE A 37 9.94 1.07 16.29
N SER A 38 8.63 1.35 16.21
CA SER A 38 7.99 2.39 17.03
C SER A 38 8.13 2.13 18.53
N LYS A 39 8.02 0.86 18.94
CA LYS A 39 8.19 0.45 20.34
C LYS A 39 9.65 0.58 20.77
N PHE A 40 10.57 0.10 19.94
CA PHE A 40 12.00 0.11 20.21
C PHE A 40 12.54 1.53 20.42
N ILE A 41 12.19 2.47 19.54
CA ILE A 41 12.69 3.84 19.60
C ILE A 41 12.02 4.65 20.72
N SER A 42 10.75 4.36 21.05
CA SER A 42 9.97 5.09 22.07
C SER A 42 9.97 6.63 21.91
N ASN A 43 10.24 7.11 20.69
CA ASN A 43 10.26 8.53 20.32
C ASN A 43 9.49 8.70 19.00
N LYS A 44 8.44 9.52 19.03
CA LYS A 44 7.54 9.75 17.88
C LYS A 44 8.17 10.55 16.72
N PHE A 45 9.31 11.20 16.95
CA PHE A 45 10.00 12.04 15.96
C PHE A 45 11.03 11.28 15.13
N ILE A 46 11.33 10.02 15.50
CA ILE A 46 12.23 9.14 14.76
C ILE A 46 11.37 8.03 14.17
N THR A 47 11.28 8.02 12.84
CA THR A 47 10.42 7.14 12.05
C THR A 47 11.20 6.52 10.90
N ILE A 48 10.60 5.57 10.20
CA ILE A 48 11.14 4.97 8.98
C ILE A 48 10.23 5.32 7.80
N SER A 49 10.83 5.43 6.61
CA SER A 49 10.11 5.39 5.34
C SER A 49 10.44 4.07 4.63
N ALA A 50 9.54 3.56 3.80
CA ALA A 50 9.77 2.32 3.08
C ALA A 50 9.29 2.36 1.62
N GLY A 51 10.05 1.72 0.74
CA GLY A 51 9.60 1.35 -0.60
C GLY A 51 9.11 -0.10 -0.60
N TYR A 52 7.93 -0.35 -1.18
CA TYR A 52 7.40 -1.67 -1.42
C TYR A 52 7.38 -1.94 -2.93
N ALA A 53 8.31 -2.79 -3.39
CA ALA A 53 8.43 -3.16 -4.79
C ALA A 53 7.73 -4.52 -5.06
N LEU A 54 6.74 -4.50 -5.93
CA LEU A 54 6.13 -5.69 -6.54
C LEU A 54 6.70 -5.89 -7.95
N VAL A 55 7.24 -7.09 -8.16
CA VAL A 55 8.02 -7.49 -9.35
C VAL A 55 7.62 -8.90 -9.78
N ASP A 56 7.97 -9.27 -11.01
CA ASP A 56 7.86 -10.65 -11.48
C ASP A 56 9.02 -11.48 -10.93
N GLU A 57 8.83 -12.80 -10.78
CA GLU A 57 9.88 -13.71 -10.31
C GLU A 57 11.12 -13.73 -11.22
N LYS A 58 10.97 -13.34 -12.49
CA LYS A 58 12.04 -13.30 -13.50
C LYS A 58 12.74 -11.94 -13.58
N ASP A 59 12.25 -10.93 -12.86
CA ASP A 59 12.85 -9.61 -12.87
C ASP A 59 14.27 -9.67 -12.26
N SER A 60 15.23 -8.99 -12.92
CA SER A 60 16.63 -9.01 -12.47
C SER A 60 16.81 -8.30 -11.12
N MET A 61 17.74 -8.78 -10.29
CA MET A 61 18.03 -8.17 -8.99
C MET A 61 18.32 -6.67 -9.07
N LYS A 62 19.07 -6.23 -10.09
CA LYS A 62 19.36 -4.81 -10.33
C LYS A 62 18.08 -3.99 -10.48
N PHE A 63 17.11 -4.51 -11.23
CA PHE A 63 15.82 -3.85 -11.44
C PHE A 63 14.99 -3.82 -10.16
N ILE A 64 14.99 -4.90 -9.36
CA ILE A 64 14.28 -4.93 -8.07
C ILE A 64 14.85 -3.87 -7.12
N MET A 65 16.18 -3.75 -7.03
CA MET A 65 16.84 -2.72 -6.22
C MET A 65 16.45 -1.32 -6.69
N GLU A 66 16.59 -1.04 -8.00
CA GLU A 66 16.24 0.27 -8.56
C GLU A 66 14.77 0.64 -8.28
N LEU A 67 13.85 -0.29 -8.46
CA LEU A 67 12.42 -0.06 -8.20
C LEU A 67 12.15 0.21 -6.71
N SER A 68 12.85 -0.49 -5.83
CA SER A 68 12.74 -0.34 -4.38
C SER A 68 13.27 1.03 -3.94
N ASP A 69 14.43 1.44 -4.45
CA ASP A 69 15.06 2.74 -4.17
C ASP A 69 14.19 3.91 -4.64
N ILE A 70 13.62 3.81 -5.85
CA ILE A 70 12.70 4.85 -6.36
C ILE A 70 11.45 4.92 -5.49
N SER A 71 10.89 3.78 -5.10
CA SER A 71 9.71 3.74 -4.23
C SER A 71 10.02 4.34 -2.85
N GLU A 72 11.12 3.96 -2.23
CA GLU A 72 11.56 4.50 -0.94
C GLU A 72 11.80 6.02 -1.02
N SER A 73 12.41 6.49 -2.11
CA SER A 73 12.59 7.92 -2.36
C SER A 73 11.25 8.65 -2.41
N LYS A 74 10.24 8.08 -3.08
CA LYS A 74 8.87 8.64 -3.09
C LYS A 74 8.21 8.65 -1.71
N ALA A 75 8.47 7.65 -0.88
CA ALA A 75 8.02 7.66 0.50
C ALA A 75 8.70 8.77 1.32
N LYS A 76 10.00 9.03 1.10
CA LYS A 76 10.76 10.10 1.77
C LYS A 76 10.35 11.51 1.32
N GLU A 77 9.85 11.67 0.10
CA GLU A 77 9.25 12.92 -0.40
C GLU A 77 7.91 13.25 0.31
N ASN A 78 7.15 12.23 0.75
CA ASN A 78 5.87 12.42 1.44
C ASN A 78 6.06 12.72 2.94
N VAL A 79 6.47 13.95 3.22
CA VAL A 79 6.76 14.47 4.58
C VAL A 79 5.50 14.99 5.28
N GLU A 80 5.51 14.98 6.61
CA GLU A 80 4.53 15.68 7.45
C GLU A 80 5.26 16.75 8.25
N VAL A 81 4.77 17.99 8.23
CA VAL A 81 5.36 19.07 9.01
C VAL A 81 4.73 19.06 10.40
N VAL A 82 5.55 18.80 11.42
CA VAL A 82 5.13 18.70 12.81
C VAL A 82 5.79 19.81 13.62
N SER A 83 5.00 20.69 14.22
CA SER A 83 5.53 21.68 15.16
C SER A 83 5.95 21.00 16.46
N ILE A 84 7.21 21.15 16.85
CA ILE A 84 7.74 20.63 18.12
C ILE A 84 7.42 21.60 19.26
N ASN A 85 7.53 22.90 18.98
CA ASN A 85 7.23 24.02 19.86
C ASN A 85 6.91 25.26 19.01
N SER A 86 6.65 26.41 19.64
CA SER A 86 6.27 27.66 18.94
C SER A 86 7.30 28.20 17.95
N GLN A 87 8.52 27.65 17.90
CA GLN A 87 9.63 28.16 17.08
C GLN A 87 10.29 27.08 16.20
N GLN A 88 9.88 25.81 16.29
CA GLN A 88 10.55 24.70 15.61
C GLN A 88 9.55 23.76 14.95
N GLU A 89 9.80 23.47 13.67
CA GLU A 89 9.09 22.49 12.87
C GLU A 89 10.04 21.35 12.46
N LEU A 90 9.50 20.14 12.41
CA LEU A 90 10.19 18.94 11.96
C LEU A 90 9.48 18.37 10.73
N MET A 91 10.25 18.03 9.71
CA MET A 91 9.75 17.26 8.57
C MET A 91 9.84 15.76 8.91
N LEU A 92 8.71 15.17 9.27
CA LEU A 92 8.61 13.76 9.62
C LEU A 92 8.43 12.89 8.37
N LYS A 93 9.31 11.90 8.22
CA LYS A 93 9.28 10.91 7.13
C LYS A 93 8.70 9.60 7.67
N ASP A 94 7.41 9.39 7.48
CA ASP A 94 6.68 8.23 8.02
C ASP A 94 5.70 7.66 6.99
N SER A 95 6.22 7.28 5.83
CA SER A 95 5.41 6.81 4.70
C SER A 95 5.91 5.51 4.12
N ILE A 96 5.00 4.78 3.48
CA ILE A 96 5.30 3.65 2.61
C ILE A 96 4.78 3.93 1.20
N ALA A 97 5.59 3.63 0.19
CA ALA A 97 5.24 3.80 -1.22
C ALA A 97 5.16 2.45 -1.92
N PHE A 98 4.12 2.23 -2.72
CA PHE A 98 3.84 0.95 -3.38
C PHE A 98 4.09 1.03 -4.89
N SER A 99 4.81 0.03 -5.41
CA SER A 99 5.20 0.03 -6.82
C SER A 99 4.12 -0.46 -7.81
N ASN A 100 2.98 -0.93 -7.30
CA ASN A 100 2.02 -1.73 -8.07
C ASN A 100 0.95 -0.90 -8.81
N GLY A 101 0.81 0.40 -8.50
CA GLY A 101 -0.10 1.34 -9.18
C GLY A 101 0.49 2.07 -10.39
N ILE A 102 1.62 1.60 -10.91
CA ILE A 102 2.56 2.45 -11.63
C ILE A 102 2.52 2.25 -13.14
N LYS A 103 2.57 3.37 -13.86
CA LYS A 103 3.10 3.41 -15.22
C LYS A 103 4.61 3.59 -15.14
N ARG A 104 5.35 2.55 -15.52
CA ARG A 104 6.82 2.59 -15.61
C ARG A 104 7.18 3.39 -16.85
N VAL A 105 7.85 4.52 -16.68
CA VAL A 105 8.27 5.37 -17.80
C VAL A 105 9.78 5.34 -17.88
N PHE A 106 10.30 4.91 -19.01
CA PHE A 106 11.72 5.04 -19.30
C PHE A 106 11.96 6.38 -20.00
N LYS A 107 12.76 7.24 -19.39
CA LYS A 107 13.11 8.56 -19.94
C LYS A 107 14.56 8.86 -19.62
N ASP A 108 15.30 9.42 -20.57
CA ASP A 108 16.68 9.87 -20.37
C ASP A 108 17.63 8.81 -19.76
N GLY A 109 17.43 7.54 -20.11
CA GLY A 109 18.24 6.43 -19.60
C GLY A 109 17.88 5.93 -18.19
N LYS A 110 16.81 6.44 -17.58
CA LYS A 110 16.38 6.08 -16.21
C LYS A 110 14.91 5.65 -16.16
N PHE A 111 14.59 4.78 -15.21
CA PHE A 111 13.21 4.46 -14.88
C PHE A 111 12.60 5.52 -13.96
N TYR A 112 11.38 5.93 -14.30
CA TYR A 112 10.54 6.77 -13.48
C TYR A 112 9.25 6.03 -13.17
N LEU A 113 8.72 6.33 -12.01
CA LEU A 113 7.45 5.82 -11.53
C LEU A 113 6.43 6.96 -11.55
N GLU A 114 5.43 6.86 -12.44
CA GLU A 114 4.27 7.74 -12.44
C GLU A 114 3.14 7.13 -11.59
N ASN A 115 2.40 7.98 -10.86
CA ASN A 115 1.24 7.60 -10.04
C ASN A 115 1.56 6.57 -8.94
N VAL A 116 2.70 6.73 -8.27
CA VAL A 116 3.06 5.92 -7.09
C VAL A 116 2.04 6.15 -5.98
N SER A 117 1.46 5.06 -5.46
CA SER A 117 0.62 5.15 -4.28
C SER A 117 1.50 5.29 -3.05
N VAL A 118 1.54 6.50 -2.49
CA VAL A 118 2.26 6.79 -1.24
C VAL A 118 1.24 7.00 -0.13
N VAL A 119 1.43 6.32 1.00
CA VAL A 119 0.51 6.36 2.14
C VAL A 119 1.33 6.51 3.43
N LYS A 120 0.85 7.33 4.37
CA LYS A 120 1.46 7.42 5.71
C LYS A 120 1.39 6.07 6.41
N PHE A 121 2.43 5.66 7.13
CA PHE A 121 2.46 4.35 7.79
C PHE A 121 1.27 4.14 8.74
N ASN A 122 0.92 5.15 9.52
CA ASN A 122 -0.22 5.07 10.45
C ASN A 122 -1.56 4.86 9.71
N GLU A 123 -1.75 5.54 8.57
CA GLU A 123 -2.94 5.34 7.73
C GLU A 123 -2.92 3.97 7.05
N PHE A 124 -1.76 3.57 6.53
CA PHE A 124 -1.58 2.26 5.92
C PHE A 124 -1.94 1.14 6.91
N ILE A 125 -1.41 1.19 8.13
CA ILE A 125 -1.63 0.16 9.15
C ILE A 125 -3.09 0.16 9.61
N ASN A 126 -3.64 1.32 10.00
CA ASN A 126 -4.93 1.38 10.69
C ASN A 126 -6.14 1.37 9.75
N LYS A 127 -5.96 1.74 8.48
CA LYS A 127 -7.04 1.79 7.49
C LYS A 127 -6.82 0.78 6.37
N THR A 128 -5.76 0.98 5.58
CA THR A 128 -5.51 0.22 4.34
C THR A 128 -5.33 -1.27 4.64
N TYR A 129 -4.42 -1.63 5.53
CA TYR A 129 -4.11 -3.01 5.88
C TYR A 129 -5.25 -3.69 6.65
N GLU A 130 -5.95 -2.97 7.53
CA GLU A 130 -7.15 -3.51 8.19
C GLU A 130 -8.27 -3.81 7.20
N LEU A 131 -8.51 -2.92 6.22
CA LEU A 131 -9.48 -3.17 5.15
C LEU A 131 -9.06 -4.39 4.32
N TYR A 132 -7.79 -4.48 3.91
CA TYR A 132 -7.26 -5.65 3.22
C TYR A 132 -7.55 -6.95 3.96
N LYS A 133 -7.22 -7.03 5.26
CA LYS A 133 -7.52 -8.22 6.08
C LYS A 133 -9.01 -8.54 6.16
N LYS A 134 -9.87 -7.53 6.33
CA LYS A 134 -11.34 -7.72 6.32
C LYS A 134 -11.82 -8.31 5.00
N LEU A 135 -11.29 -7.84 3.88
CA LEU A 135 -11.65 -8.35 2.56
C LEU A 135 -11.20 -9.79 2.35
N CYS A 136 -10.02 -10.17 2.86
CA CYS A 136 -9.46 -11.52 2.73
C CYS A 136 -10.16 -12.57 3.62
N ASN A 137 -10.57 -12.20 4.84
CA ASN A 137 -11.13 -13.13 5.83
C ASN A 137 -12.62 -13.44 5.64
N SER A 138 -13.32 -12.74 4.77
CA SER A 138 -14.74 -13.01 4.49
C SER A 138 -14.94 -14.27 3.64
N LYS A 139 -16.01 -15.02 3.90
CA LYS A 139 -16.38 -16.22 3.12
C LYS A 139 -16.77 -15.91 1.67
N ASP A 140 -17.45 -14.78 1.44
CA ASP A 140 -17.90 -14.38 0.11
C ASP A 140 -16.85 -13.51 -0.59
N GLU A 141 -16.44 -13.89 -1.79
CA GLU A 141 -15.51 -13.08 -2.60
C GLU A 141 -16.24 -11.91 -3.27
N LEU A 142 -15.58 -10.74 -3.31
CA LEU A 142 -16.01 -9.63 -4.16
C LEU A 142 -15.96 -10.08 -5.62
N SER A 143 -16.96 -9.72 -6.42
CA SER A 143 -16.93 -10.02 -7.85
C SER A 143 -15.72 -9.34 -8.51
N ARG A 144 -15.01 -10.07 -9.38
CA ARG A 144 -13.88 -9.52 -10.16
C ARG A 144 -14.28 -8.25 -10.93
N SER A 145 -15.51 -8.19 -11.42
CA SER A 145 -16.05 -7.00 -12.10
C SER A 145 -16.08 -5.78 -11.17
N LEU A 146 -16.55 -5.95 -9.93
CA LEU A 146 -16.58 -4.87 -8.95
C LEU A 146 -15.17 -4.42 -8.58
N VAL A 147 -14.27 -5.36 -8.29
CA VAL A 147 -12.86 -5.05 -7.97
C VAL A 147 -12.21 -4.23 -9.07
N ARG A 148 -12.35 -4.64 -10.34
CA ARG A 148 -11.80 -3.89 -11.49
C ARG A 148 -12.38 -2.49 -11.64
N LYS A 149 -13.69 -2.33 -11.42
CA LYS A 149 -14.34 -1.01 -11.46
C LYS A 149 -13.78 -0.10 -10.37
N LEU A 150 -13.69 -0.60 -9.14
CA LEU A 150 -13.14 0.15 -8.01
C LEU A 150 -11.65 0.49 -8.21
N LEU A 151 -10.87 -0.43 -8.78
CA LEU A 151 -9.47 -0.18 -9.15
C LEU A 151 -9.35 0.97 -10.15
N ASN A 152 -10.13 0.94 -11.23
CA ASN A 152 -10.11 2.00 -12.23
C ASN A 152 -10.48 3.36 -11.64
N MET A 153 -11.49 3.42 -10.77
CA MET A 153 -11.86 4.64 -10.05
C MET A 153 -10.73 5.14 -9.14
N SER A 154 -10.04 4.23 -8.46
CA SER A 154 -8.93 4.60 -7.58
C SER A 154 -7.71 5.16 -8.31
N VAL A 155 -7.52 4.79 -9.58
CA VAL A 155 -6.43 5.31 -10.43
C VAL A 155 -6.80 6.66 -11.03
N SER A 156 -8.05 6.86 -11.43
CA SER A 156 -8.53 8.10 -12.05
C SER A 156 -9.80 8.59 -11.36
N PRO A 157 -9.65 9.25 -10.18
CA PRO A 157 -10.79 9.76 -9.44
C PRO A 157 -11.58 10.77 -10.24
N SER A 158 -12.91 10.64 -10.21
CA SER A 158 -13.85 11.53 -10.87
C SER A 158 -14.80 12.18 -9.87
N LYS A 159 -15.25 13.40 -10.19
CA LYS A 159 -16.32 14.07 -9.43
C LYS A 159 -17.61 13.25 -9.36
N TYR A 160 -17.77 12.27 -10.26
CA TYR A 160 -18.95 11.38 -10.35
C TYR A 160 -18.78 10.05 -9.59
N ASP A 161 -17.64 9.79 -8.94
CA ASP A 161 -17.37 8.50 -8.30
C ASP A 161 -18.42 8.11 -7.27
N LYS A 162 -18.91 9.08 -6.47
CA LYS A 162 -19.97 8.83 -5.49
C LYS A 162 -21.25 8.31 -6.14
N VAL A 163 -21.64 8.90 -7.27
CA VAL A 163 -22.84 8.49 -8.02
C VAL A 163 -22.64 7.07 -8.57
N PHE A 164 -21.45 6.79 -9.08
CA PHE A 164 -21.13 5.48 -9.61
C PHE A 164 -21.06 4.40 -8.52
N LEU A 165 -20.49 4.71 -7.34
CA LEU A 165 -20.51 3.81 -6.18
C LEU A 165 -21.96 3.51 -5.74
N ALA A 166 -22.82 4.53 -5.67
CA ALA A 166 -24.23 4.34 -5.33
C ALA A 166 -24.97 3.47 -6.35
N TYR A 167 -24.70 3.65 -7.65
CA TYR A 167 -25.22 2.79 -8.72
C TYR A 167 -24.75 1.33 -8.59
N LEU A 168 -23.46 1.12 -8.30
CA LEU A 168 -22.93 -0.23 -8.07
C LEU A 168 -23.57 -0.89 -6.85
N MET A 169 -23.81 -0.10 -5.79
CA MET A 169 -24.46 -0.58 -4.56
C MET A 169 -25.89 -1.02 -4.85
N SER A 170 -26.66 -0.23 -5.61
CA SER A 170 -28.06 -0.57 -5.93
C SER A 170 -28.15 -1.79 -6.86
N ARG A 171 -27.14 -2.02 -7.70
CA ARG A 171 -27.09 -3.14 -8.66
C ARG A 171 -26.58 -4.43 -8.02
N SER A 172 -25.82 -4.35 -6.94
CA SER A 172 -25.26 -5.54 -6.32
C SER A 172 -26.33 -6.31 -5.55
N ASN A 173 -26.43 -7.61 -5.83
CA ASN A 173 -27.25 -8.55 -5.05
C ASN A 173 -26.47 -9.17 -3.89
N ASN A 174 -25.18 -8.89 -3.77
CA ASN A 174 -24.33 -9.41 -2.73
C ASN A 174 -24.25 -8.41 -1.57
N GLU A 175 -24.73 -8.83 -0.39
CA GLU A 175 -24.77 -7.97 0.79
C GLU A 175 -23.38 -7.50 1.25
N LYS A 176 -22.34 -8.31 1.03
CA LYS A 176 -20.94 -7.91 1.30
C LYS A 176 -20.49 -6.77 0.38
N GLU A 177 -20.79 -6.87 -0.91
CA GLU A 177 -20.47 -5.81 -1.87
C GLU A 177 -21.19 -4.51 -1.51
N LYS A 178 -22.46 -4.59 -1.12
CA LYS A 178 -23.22 -3.44 -0.63
C LYS A 178 -22.58 -2.82 0.61
N ASN A 179 -22.22 -3.62 1.62
CA ASN A 179 -21.58 -3.13 2.84
C ASN A 179 -20.26 -2.40 2.55
N ILE A 180 -19.42 -2.95 1.67
CA ILE A 180 -18.16 -2.32 1.27
C ILE A 180 -18.43 -1.02 0.50
N LEU A 181 -19.34 -1.04 -0.46
CA LEU A 181 -19.70 0.15 -1.23
C LEU A 181 -20.29 1.24 -0.35
N GLU A 182 -21.13 0.88 0.61
CA GLU A 182 -21.67 1.77 1.61
C GLU A 182 -20.56 2.35 2.50
N GLU A 183 -19.60 1.53 2.94
CA GLU A 183 -18.44 1.99 3.71
C GLU A 183 -17.61 3.00 2.90
N LEU A 184 -17.37 2.73 1.61
CA LEU A 184 -16.66 3.63 0.71
C LEU A 184 -17.41 4.95 0.48
N ILE A 185 -18.74 4.90 0.33
CA ILE A 185 -19.60 6.08 0.17
C ILE A 185 -19.62 6.93 1.45
N LYS A 186 -19.86 6.28 2.61
CA LYS A 186 -20.03 6.96 3.90
C LYS A 186 -18.74 7.59 4.39
N ASN A 187 -17.63 6.85 4.29
CA ASN A 187 -16.49 7.21 5.12
C ASN A 187 -15.61 8.32 4.56
N LYS A 188 -15.43 8.52 3.24
CA LYS A 188 -14.26 9.27 2.73
C LYS A 188 -12.90 8.83 3.38
N LYS A 189 -12.86 7.76 4.20
CA LYS A 189 -11.77 7.53 5.17
C LYS A 189 -10.54 6.93 4.52
N VAL A 190 -10.72 6.23 3.42
CA VAL A 190 -9.62 5.69 2.64
C VAL A 190 -9.45 6.62 1.46
N GLU A 191 -8.39 7.43 1.49
CA GLU A 191 -8.00 8.19 0.32
C GLU A 191 -7.73 7.24 -0.85
N PHE A 192 -7.94 7.71 -2.08
CA PHE A 192 -7.77 6.90 -3.27
C PHE A 192 -6.43 6.14 -3.35
N PRO A 193 -5.28 6.67 -2.89
CA PRO A 193 -4.03 5.92 -2.83
C PRO A 193 -4.12 4.67 -1.93
N GLY A 194 -4.73 4.78 -0.75
CA GLY A 194 -4.94 3.64 0.14
C GLY A 194 -5.90 2.61 -0.47
N LEU A 195 -6.99 3.06 -1.08
CA LEU A 195 -7.98 2.17 -1.68
C LEU A 195 -7.39 1.39 -2.86
N ASN A 196 -6.59 2.07 -3.69
CA ASN A 196 -5.87 1.46 -4.81
C ASN A 196 -4.98 0.30 -4.34
N VAL A 197 -4.17 0.55 -3.31
CA VAL A 197 -3.26 -0.44 -2.71
C VAL A 197 -4.03 -1.67 -2.20
N VAL A 198 -5.11 -1.47 -1.44
CA VAL A 198 -5.94 -2.59 -0.93
C VAL A 198 -6.48 -3.46 -2.07
N LEU A 199 -7.11 -2.82 -3.05
CA LEU A 199 -7.78 -3.52 -4.13
C LEU A 199 -6.78 -4.27 -5.02
N GLN A 200 -5.56 -3.75 -5.16
CA GLN A 200 -4.49 -4.42 -5.89
C GLN A 200 -4.05 -5.70 -5.19
N PHE A 201 -3.80 -5.65 -3.88
CA PHE A 201 -3.44 -6.85 -3.11
C PHE A 201 -4.57 -7.87 -3.07
N TYR A 202 -5.81 -7.40 -2.93
CA TYR A 202 -6.98 -8.26 -3.02
C TYR A 202 -7.12 -8.91 -4.40
N ASP A 203 -6.89 -8.16 -5.49
CA ASP A 203 -6.93 -8.71 -6.85
C ASP A 203 -5.80 -9.73 -7.07
N LEU A 204 -4.56 -9.44 -6.62
CA LEU A 204 -3.43 -10.36 -6.69
C LEU A 204 -3.72 -11.69 -5.99
N LEU A 205 -4.30 -11.64 -4.80
CA LEU A 205 -4.68 -12.85 -4.04
C LEU A 205 -5.70 -13.72 -4.82
N ASN A 206 -6.62 -13.10 -5.56
CA ASN A 206 -7.72 -13.79 -6.24
C ASN A 206 -7.45 -14.11 -7.72
N ARG A 207 -6.30 -13.68 -8.28
CA ARG A 207 -5.90 -13.96 -9.67
C ARG A 207 -5.56 -15.43 -9.90
N GLY A 208 -5.05 -16.14 -8.88
CA GLY A 208 -4.62 -17.54 -9.03
C GLY A 208 -5.71 -18.60 -8.96
N GLY A 209 -6.92 -18.24 -8.50
CA GLY A 209 -7.84 -19.22 -7.93
C GLY A 209 -7.23 -19.79 -6.64
N ARG A 210 -7.98 -19.83 -5.54
CA ARG A 210 -7.53 -20.60 -4.37
C ARG A 210 -7.36 -22.05 -4.84
N LYS A 211 -6.11 -22.51 -5.01
CA LYS A 211 -5.83 -23.95 -5.10
C LYS A 211 -6.10 -24.57 -3.73
#